data_AF-A0AAW5UN51-F1
#
_entry.id   AF-A0AAW5UN51-F1
#
_cell.length_a   1.000
_cell.length_b   1.000
_cell.length_c   1.000
_cell.angle_alpha   90.00
_cell.angle_beta   90.00
_cell.angle_gamma   90.00
#
_symmetry.space_group_name_H-M   'P 1'
#
loop_
_entity.id
_entity.type
_entity.pdbx_description
1 polymer ?
#
loop_
_entity_poly.entity_id
_entity_poly.type
_entity_poly.pdbx_seq_one_letter_code
_entity_poly.pdbx_strand_id
1 'polypeptide(L)'
;MESCHANIPVVLITAYADIQLAIKGLKSGAADFITKPWDNDELIRTLKDAIDRSQEVETLESIESTHIHKVVDQCHGNISRAAELLGITRQTLYAKLKR
;
A
#
# COMPACT_ATOMS: atom_id res chain seq x y z
N MET A 1 -8.05 11.81 -8.68
CA MET A 1 -8.21 10.34 -8.60
C MET A 1 -7.68 9.94 -7.24
N GLU A 2 -8.57 9.86 -6.26
CA GLU A 2 -8.23 9.68 -4.86
C GLU A 2 -7.64 8.28 -4.63
N SER A 3 -6.49 8.23 -3.96
CA SER A 3 -5.73 7.03 -3.58
C SER A 3 -6.46 6.28 -2.46
N CYS A 4 -7.69 5.80 -2.69
CA CYS A 4 -8.56 5.31 -1.62
C CYS A 4 -8.25 3.88 -1.16
N HIS A 5 -7.37 3.13 -1.83
CA HIS A 5 -7.16 1.71 -1.53
C HIS A 5 -5.68 1.29 -1.67
N ALA A 6 -4.82 1.83 -0.81
CA ALA A 6 -3.39 1.50 -0.81
C ALA A 6 -3.09 0.02 -0.54
N ASN A 7 -4.02 -0.74 0.05
CA ASN A 7 -3.83 -2.14 0.42
C ASN A 7 -4.66 -3.16 -0.40
N ILE A 8 -5.17 -2.77 -1.57
CA ILE A 8 -5.84 -3.74 -2.47
C ILE A 8 -4.81 -4.19 -3.52
N PRO A 9 -4.41 -5.47 -3.55
CA PRO A 9 -3.46 -5.96 -4.54
C PRO A 9 -4.09 -5.92 -5.94
N VAL A 10 -3.37 -5.38 -6.92
CA VAL A 10 -3.82 -5.27 -8.31
C VAL A 10 -3.01 -6.22 -9.19
N VAL A 11 -3.70 -7.14 -9.88
CA VAL A 11 -3.08 -8.04 -10.86
C VAL A 11 -3.50 -7.62 -12.26
N LEU A 12 -2.52 -7.40 -13.15
CA LEU A 12 -2.74 -6.98 -14.52
C LEU A 12 -3.02 -8.19 -15.41
N ILE A 13 -3.92 -8.06 -16.39
CA ILE A 13 -4.16 -9.12 -17.37
C ILE A 13 -3.82 -8.59 -18.76
N THR A 14 -2.86 -9.21 -19.44
CA THR A 14 -2.34 -8.75 -20.74
C THR A 14 -2.32 -9.83 -21.81
N ALA A 15 -2.38 -9.46 -23.09
CA ALA A 15 -2.17 -10.36 -24.22
C ALA A 15 -0.75 -10.16 -24.79
N TYR A 16 -0.29 -11.07 -25.65
CA TYR A 16 1.11 -11.21 -26.08
C TYR A 16 1.81 -9.92 -26.59
N ALA A 17 1.06 -8.90 -27.04
CA ALA A 17 1.62 -7.67 -27.59
C ALA A 17 2.04 -6.61 -26.54
N ASP A 18 1.79 -6.82 -25.25
CA ASP A 18 1.79 -5.72 -24.27
C ASP A 18 2.48 -6.06 -22.93
N ILE A 19 3.38 -7.05 -22.94
CA ILE A 19 4.21 -7.44 -21.77
C ILE A 19 4.99 -6.23 -21.21
N GLN A 20 5.44 -5.31 -22.06
CA GLN A 20 6.14 -4.10 -21.62
C GLN A 20 5.27 -3.18 -20.76
N LEU A 21 3.97 -3.09 -21.03
CA LEU A 21 3.04 -2.33 -20.20
C LEU A 21 2.80 -3.04 -18.86
N ALA A 22 2.72 -4.37 -18.87
CA ALA A 22 2.64 -5.15 -17.63
C ALA A 22 3.86 -4.89 -16.73
N ILE A 23 5.08 -4.90 -17.31
CA ILE A 23 6.31 -4.55 -16.60
C ILE A 23 6.25 -3.11 -16.04
N LYS A 24 5.73 -2.16 -16.82
CA LYS A 24 5.54 -0.78 -16.33
C LYS A 24 4.56 -0.74 -15.16
N GLY A 25 3.48 -1.51 -15.20
CA GLY A 25 2.50 -1.61 -14.13
C GLY A 25 3.08 -2.21 -12.84
N LEU A 26 3.92 -3.24 -12.95
CA LEU A 26 4.68 -3.77 -11.80
C LEU A 26 5.57 -2.70 -11.16
N LYS A 27 6.30 -1.91 -11.98
CA LYS A 27 7.10 -0.78 -11.49
C LYS A 27 6.28 0.32 -10.82
N SER A 28 4.99 0.40 -11.13
CA SER A 28 4.04 1.34 -10.53
C SER A 28 3.28 0.75 -9.33
N GLY A 29 3.60 -0.46 -8.88
CA GLY A 29 3.03 -1.06 -7.67
C GLY A 29 1.92 -2.08 -7.92
N ALA A 30 1.74 -2.58 -9.16
CA ALA A 30 0.92 -3.76 -9.38
C ALA A 30 1.55 -4.98 -8.67
N ALA A 31 0.70 -5.83 -8.07
CA ALA A 31 1.13 -7.00 -7.33
C ALA A 31 1.70 -8.09 -8.24
N ASP A 32 1.07 -8.31 -9.39
CA ASP A 32 1.55 -9.24 -10.42
C ASP A 32 0.89 -8.99 -11.79
N PHE A 33 1.22 -9.82 -12.79
CA PHE A 33 0.51 -9.85 -14.07
C PHE A 33 0.28 -11.28 -14.58
N ILE A 34 -0.76 -11.47 -15.39
CA ILE A 34 -1.14 -12.73 -16.01
C ILE A 34 -1.29 -12.52 -17.51
N THR A 35 -0.83 -13.47 -18.31
CA THR A 35 -0.99 -13.42 -19.76
C THR A 35 -2.20 -14.24 -20.23
N LYS A 36 -2.88 -13.77 -21.29
CA LYS A 36 -3.93 -14.54 -21.97
C LYS A 36 -3.33 -15.36 -23.13
N PRO A 37 -3.84 -16.57 -23.40
CA PRO A 37 -4.81 -17.32 -22.61
C PRO A 37 -4.18 -17.83 -21.30
N TRP A 38 -4.91 -17.76 -20.19
CA TRP A 38 -4.39 -18.17 -18.88
C TRP A 38 -4.66 -19.66 -18.62
N ASP A 39 -3.80 -20.25 -17.78
CA ASP A 39 -4.12 -21.46 -17.05
C ASP A 39 -4.89 -21.12 -15.76
N ASN A 40 -5.93 -21.90 -15.43
CA ASN A 40 -6.74 -21.61 -14.25
C ASN A 40 -5.96 -21.84 -12.94
N ASP A 41 -5.11 -22.85 -12.89
CA ASP A 41 -4.30 -23.11 -11.69
C ASP A 41 -3.26 -22.01 -11.48
N GLU A 42 -2.66 -21.50 -12.56
CA GLU A 42 -1.78 -20.34 -12.53
C GLU A 42 -2.51 -19.08 -12.05
N LEU A 43 -3.69 -18.78 -12.62
CA LEU A 43 -4.52 -17.65 -12.20
C LEU A 43 -4.84 -17.71 -10.69
N ILE A 44 -5.30 -18.87 -10.20
CA ILE A 44 -5.65 -19.04 -8.79
C ILE A 44 -4.42 -18.91 -7.89
N ARG A 45 -3.25 -19.41 -8.30
CA ARG A 45 -2.00 -19.23 -7.55
C ARG A 45 -1.62 -17.76 -7.45
N THR A 46 -1.57 -17.04 -8.57
CA THR A 46 -1.21 -15.61 -8.58
C THR A 46 -2.17 -14.77 -7.73
N LEU A 47 -3.47 -15.05 -7.79
CA LEU A 47 -4.44 -14.33 -6.95
C LEU A 47 -4.28 -14.62 -5.47
N LYS A 48 -4.01 -15.87 -5.09
CA LYS A 48 -3.74 -16.24 -3.69
C LYS A 48 -2.48 -15.54 -3.18
N ASP A 49 -1.37 -15.65 -3.92
CA ASP A 49 -0.11 -15.01 -3.55
C ASP A 49 -0.25 -13.49 -3.40
N ALA A 50 -1.03 -12.85 -4.29
CA ALA A 50 -1.30 -11.42 -4.21
C ALA A 50 -2.13 -11.05 -2.96
N ILE A 51 -3.12 -11.88 -2.58
CA ILE A 51 -3.90 -11.69 -1.36
C ILE A 51 -3.03 -11.91 -0.13
N ASP A 52 -2.29 -13.02 -0.05
CA ASP A 52 -1.42 -13.35 1.08
C ASP A 52 -0.39 -12.23 1.34
N ARG A 53 0.22 -11.67 0.29
CA ARG A 53 1.12 -10.51 0.41
C ARG A 53 0.42 -9.26 0.94
N SER A 54 -0.83 -9.01 0.54
CA SER A 54 -1.61 -7.87 1.07
C SER A 54 -2.10 -8.06 2.51
N GLN A 55 -2.13 -9.31 2.98
CA GLN A 55 -2.51 -9.69 4.33
C GLN A 55 -1.29 -9.90 5.25
N GLU A 56 -0.07 -9.74 4.73
CA GLU A 56 1.14 -9.82 5.55
C GLU A 56 1.03 -8.76 6.66
N VAL A 57 1.10 -9.23 7.90
CA VAL A 57 0.85 -8.39 9.08
C VAL A 57 1.99 -7.38 9.18
N GLU A 58 1.74 -6.14 8.79
CA GLU A 58 2.66 -5.04 9.03
C GLU A 58 2.95 -4.92 10.53
N THR A 59 4.19 -4.55 10.87
CA THR A 59 4.55 -4.32 12.26
C THR A 59 3.72 -3.15 12.80
N LEU A 60 3.40 -3.20 14.09
CA LEU A 60 2.70 -2.09 14.75
C LEU A 60 3.43 -0.76 14.53
N GLU A 61 4.76 -0.78 14.51
CA GLU A 61 5.59 0.40 14.24
C GLU A 61 5.39 0.96 12.82
N SER A 62 5.31 0.12 11.78
CA SER A 62 5.04 0.56 10.40
C SER A 62 3.66 1.22 10.28
N ILE A 63 2.64 0.57 10.88
CA ILE A 63 1.25 1.06 10.87
C ILE A 63 1.16 2.40 11.60
N GLU A 64 1.78 2.51 12.78
CA GLU A 64 1.82 3.74 13.57
C GLU A 64 2.47 4.88 12.78
N SER A 65 3.65 4.66 12.20
CA SER A 65 4.38 5.68 11.45
C SER A 65 3.59 6.17 10.23
N THR A 66 3.01 5.24 9.47
CA THR A 66 2.17 5.58 8.31
C THR A 66 0.95 6.39 8.73
N HIS A 67 0.29 5.99 9.83
CA HIS A 67 -0.85 6.71 10.36
C HIS A 67 -0.49 8.11 10.86
N ILE A 68 0.64 8.25 11.58
CA ILE A 68 1.16 9.53 12.06
C ILE A 68 1.44 10.48 10.89
N HIS A 69 2.13 10.03 9.84
CA HIS A 69 2.41 10.85 8.68
C HIS A 69 1.13 11.32 7.99
N LYS A 70 0.14 10.45 7.84
CA LYS A 70 -1.16 10.79 7.23
C LYS A 70 -1.91 11.87 8.03
N VAL A 71 -1.93 11.76 9.36
CA VAL A 71 -2.61 12.76 10.21
C VAL A 71 -1.87 14.10 10.19
N VAL A 72 -0.54 14.09 10.21
CA VAL A 72 0.27 15.31 10.13
C VAL A 72 0.08 16.03 8.79
N ASP A 73 0.02 15.29 7.69
CA ASP A 73 -0.24 15.82 6.35
C ASP A 73 -1.64 16.47 6.27
N GLN A 74 -2.67 15.78 6.76
CA GLN A 74 -4.04 16.33 6.84
C GLN A 74 -4.11 17.60 7.72
N CYS A 75 -3.26 17.69 8.73
CA CYS A 75 -3.14 18.86 9.59
C CYS A 75 -2.22 19.95 9.02
N HIS A 76 -1.74 19.81 7.77
CA HIS A 76 -0.82 20.74 7.11
C HIS A 76 0.45 21.02 7.93
N GLY A 77 0.98 20.00 8.59
CA GLY A 77 2.17 20.11 9.46
C GLY A 77 1.90 20.66 10.86
N ASN A 78 0.64 20.92 11.24
CA ASN A 78 0.31 21.36 12.59
C ASN A 78 0.40 20.22 13.61
N ILE A 79 1.56 20.12 14.26
CA ILE A 79 1.90 19.06 15.23
C ILE A 79 0.97 19.06 16.45
N SER A 80 0.54 20.23 16.93
CA SER A 80 -0.37 20.31 18.09
C SER A 80 -1.73 19.68 17.76
N ARG A 81 -2.30 20.03 16.60
CA ARG A 81 -3.58 19.49 16.14
C ARG A 81 -3.50 18.01 15.79
N ALA A 82 -2.40 17.57 15.17
CA ALA A 82 -2.17 16.16 14.88
C ALA A 82 -2.06 15.31 16.15
N ALA A 83 -1.37 15.81 17.19
CA ALA A 83 -1.24 15.13 18.48
C ALA A 83 -2.60 14.99 19.19
N GLU A 84 -3.43 16.04 19.17
CA GLU A 84 -4.79 16.01 19.71
C GLU A 84 -5.67 14.98 18.98
N LEU A 85 -5.62 14.93 17.64
CA LEU A 85 -6.37 13.95 16.85
C LEU A 85 -5.92 12.51 17.11
N LEU A 86 -4.63 12.29 17.34
CA LEU A 86 -4.06 11.00 17.68
C LEU A 86 -4.27 10.62 19.16
N GLY A 87 -4.75 11.54 20.00
CA GLY A 87 -4.94 11.31 21.43
C GLY A 87 -3.63 11.13 22.21
N ILE A 88 -2.51 11.66 21.71
CA ILE A 88 -1.19 11.54 22.33
C ILE A 88 -0.58 12.91 22.63
N THR A 89 0.47 12.94 23.45
CA THR A 89 1.18 14.20 23.71
C THR A 89 2.04 14.60 22.50
N ARG A 90 2.25 15.91 22.33
CA ARG A 90 3.17 16.45 21.32
C ARG A 90 4.58 15.87 21.45
N GLN A 91 5.05 15.61 22.67
CA GLN A 91 6.36 15.01 22.94
C GLN A 91 6.45 13.58 22.39
N THR A 92 5.41 12.78 22.61
CA THR A 92 5.30 11.42 22.06
C THR A 92 5.29 11.44 20.53
N LEU A 93 4.55 12.36 19.92
CA LEU A 93 4.49 12.53 18.47
C LEU A 93 5.88 12.88 17.88
N TYR A 94 6.62 13.82 18.49
CA TYR A 94 7.99 14.14 18.08
C TYR A 94 8.96 12.96 18.23
N ALA A 95 8.83 12.17 19.29
CA ALA A 95 9.67 11.00 19.50
C ALA A 95 9.43 9.91 18.43
N LYS A 96 8.17 9.77 17.97
CA LYS A 96 7.79 8.85 16.90
C LYS A 96 8.21 9.35 15.52
N LEU A 97 8.17 10.67 15.26
CA LEU A 97 8.62 11.26 13.98
C LEU A 97 10.14 11.26 13.76
N LYS A 98 10.93 11.12 14.83
CA LYS A 98 12.40 11.12 14.78
C LYS A 98 13.01 9.71 14.68
N ARG A 99 12.19 8.68 14.87
CA ARG A 99 12.57 7.29 14.61
C ARG A 99 12.44 7.00 13.12
#